data_AF-A0A9P9N2V5-F1
#
_entry.id   AF-A0A9P9N2V5-F1
#
_cell.length_a   1.000
_cell.length_b   1.000
_cell.length_c   1.000
_cell.angle_alpha   90.00
_cell.angle_beta   90.00
_cell.angle_gamma   90.00
#
_symmetry.space_group_name_H-M   'P 1'
#
loop_
_entity.id
_entity.type
_entity.pdbx_description
1 polymer ?
#
loop_
_entity_poly.entity_id
_entity_poly.type
_entity_poly.pdbx_seq_one_letter_code
_entity_poly.pdbx_strand_id
1 'polypeptide(L)' 'VRCEIFHVTVDRAPPYKALSYTWGSHNDPRVLIKLNQQSFWVRENLWLALQQLHAQPTPTIIWIDALCIN' A
#
# COMPACT_ATOMS: atom_id res chain seq x y z
N VAL A 1 2.56 -3.22 -9.67
CA VAL A 1 3.09 -3.37 -8.30
C VAL A 1 2.57 -4.67 -7.71
N ARG A 2 3.43 -5.45 -7.04
CA ARG A 2 3.04 -6.65 -6.27
C ARG A 2 3.41 -6.42 -4.79
N CYS A 3 2.47 -6.67 -3.90
CA CYS A 3 2.60 -6.46 -2.46
C CYS A 3 1.97 -7.64 -1.70
N GLU A 4 2.47 -7.88 -0.49
CA GLU A 4 1.85 -8.78 0.48
C GLU A 4 1.26 -7.95 1.63
N ILE A 5 0.11 -8.37 2.14
CA ILE A 5 -0.55 -7.83 3.32
C ILE A 5 -0.73 -8.94 4.35
N PHE A 6 -0.47 -8.60 5.60
CA PHE A 6 -0.59 -9.52 6.72
C PHE A 6 -1.21 -8.80 7.91
N HIS A 7 -1.85 -9.56 8.79
CA HIS A 7 -2.42 -9.04 10.04
C HIS A 7 -1.50 -9.35 11.21
N VAL A 8 -1.32 -8.36 12.09
CA VAL A 8 -0.62 -8.49 13.37
C VAL A 8 -1.40 -7.72 14.43
N THR A 9 -1.31 -8.18 15.68
CA THR A 9 -1.77 -7.39 16.80
C THR A 9 -0.81 -6.22 17.06
N VAL A 10 -1.30 -5.14 17.64
CA VAL A 10 -0.51 -3.92 17.87
C VAL A 10 0.73 -4.20 18.73
N ASP A 11 0.62 -5.07 19.73
CA ASP A 11 1.72 -5.49 20.60
C ASP A 11 2.80 -6.32 19.87
N ARG A 12 2.47 -6.90 18.71
CA ARG A 12 3.38 -7.73 17.91
C ARG A 12 3.73 -7.11 16.57
N ALA A 13 3.38 -5.84 16.35
CA ALA A 13 3.66 -5.17 15.09
C ALA A 13 5.19 -5.03 14.91
N PRO A 14 5.77 -5.54 13.81
CA PRO A 14 7.17 -5.28 13.51
C PRO A 14 7.35 -3.78 13.21
N PRO A 15 8.58 -3.24 13.25
CA PRO A 15 8.81 -1.86 12.84
C PRO A 15 8.27 -1.60 11.42
N TYR A 16 7.38 -0.63 11.29
CA TYR A 16 6.77 -0.24 10.03
C TYR A 16 6.82 1.28 9.84
N LYS A 17 6.71 1.73 8.59
CA LYS A 17 6.51 3.14 8.25
C LYS A 17 5.05 3.38 7.89
N ALA A 18 4.48 4.51 8.29
CA ALA A 18 3.18 4.94 7.80
C ALA A 18 3.36 5.75 6.51
N LEU A 19 2.60 5.43 5.47
CA LEU A 19 2.57 6.23 4.25
C LEU A 19 1.61 7.41 4.45
N SER A 20 2.15 8.63 4.47
CA SER A 20 1.35 9.85 4.41
C SER A 20 1.25 10.31 2.95
N TYR A 21 0.06 10.21 2.36
CA TYR A 21 -0.23 10.64 1.00
C TYR A 21 -1.63 11.26 0.93
N THR A 22 -1.91 12.04 -0.12
CA THR A 22 -3.28 12.52 -0.34
C THR A 22 -4.14 11.38 -0.83
N TRP A 23 -5.41 11.29 -0.41
CA TRP A 23 -6.33 10.23 -0.86
C TRP A 23 -6.63 10.26 -2.36
N GLY A 24 -6.44 11.41 -3.00
CA GLY A 24 -6.80 11.64 -4.40
C GLY A 24 -8.26 12.03 -4.57
N SER A 25 -8.66 12.33 -5.81
CA SER A 25 -10.04 12.62 -6.19
C SER A 25 -10.82 11.34 -6.47
N HIS A 26 -12.14 11.41 -6.31
CA HIS A 26 -13.05 10.32 -6.71
C HIS A 26 -12.96 9.98 -8.20
N ASN A 27 -12.63 10.99 -9.02
CA ASN A 27 -12.50 10.89 -10.46
C ASN A 27 -11.11 10.38 -10.90
N ASP A 28 -10.17 10.18 -9.97
CA ASP A 28 -8.84 9.69 -10.31
C ASP A 28 -8.93 8.27 -10.91
N PRO A 29 -8.10 7.97 -11.92
CA PRO A 29 -8.01 6.63 -12.48
C PRO A 29 -7.71 5.59 -11.40
N ARG A 30 -8.30 4.40 -11.57
CA ARG A 30 -7.96 3.23 -10.76
C ARG A 30 -7.00 2.34 -11.52
N VAL A 31 -6.04 1.78 -10.80
CA VAL A 31 -5.01 0.89 -11.32
C VAL A 31 -5.04 -0.42 -10.54
N LEU A 32 -4.87 -1.54 -11.25
CA LEU A 32 -4.76 -2.85 -10.62
C LEU A 32 -3.36 -3.07 -10.05
N ILE A 33 -3.33 -3.51 -8.80
CA ILE A 33 -2.15 -4.10 -8.17
C ILE A 33 -2.41 -5.56 -7.82
N LYS A 34 -1.33 -6.29 -7.52
CA LYS A 34 -1.43 -7.63 -6.94
C LYS A 34 -1.19 -7.54 -5.45
N LEU A 35 -2.20 -7.90 -4.66
CA LEU A 35 -2.18 -7.96 -3.21
C LEU A 35 -2.45 -9.39 -2.78
N ASN A 36 -1.50 -10.06 -2.11
CA ASN A 36 -1.57 -11.50 -1.80
C ASN A 36 -1.97 -12.34 -3.02
N GLN A 37 -1.35 -12.07 -4.17
CA GLN A 37 -1.64 -12.66 -5.49
C GLN A 37 -3.03 -12.35 -6.10
N GLN A 38 -3.91 -11.68 -5.37
CA GLN A 38 -5.23 -11.26 -5.85
C GLN A 38 -5.17 -9.88 -6.52
N SER A 39 -6.06 -9.63 -7.48
CA SER A 39 -6.17 -8.34 -8.15
C SER A 39 -6.93 -7.36 -7.25
N PHE A 40 -6.32 -6.22 -6.92
CA PHE A 40 -6.92 -5.18 -6.09
C PHE A 40 -6.83 -3.82 -6.77
N TRP A 41 -7.91 -3.03 -6.69
CA TRP A 41 -7.96 -1.69 -7.30
C TRP A 41 -7.50 -0.63 -6.32
N VAL A 42 -6.51 0.15 -6.70
CA VAL A 42 -6.07 1.35 -5.99
C VAL A 42 -6.22 2.58 -6.88
N ARG A 43 -6.25 3.77 -6.29
CA ARG A 43 -6.17 5.02 -7.07
C ARG A 43 -4.75 5.24 -7.59
N GLU A 44 -4.63 5.99 -8.67
CA GLU A 44 -3.36 6.24 -9.37
C GLU A 44 -2.28 6.85 -8.46
N ASN A 45 -2.63 7.83 -7.63
CA ASN A 45 -1.74 8.42 -6.64
C ASN A 45 -1.13 7.38 -5.67
N LEU A 46 -1.93 6.44 -5.15
CA LEU A 46 -1.43 5.36 -4.30
C LEU A 46 -0.53 4.42 -5.10
N TRP A 47 -0.92 4.10 -6.35
CA TRP A 47 -0.10 3.27 -7.23
C TRP A 47 1.27 3.91 -7.50
N LEU A 48 1.33 5.22 -7.76
CA LEU A 48 2.57 5.98 -7.95
C LEU A 48 3.43 5.97 -6.68
N ALA A 49 2.82 6.21 -5.51
CA ALA A 49 3.51 6.12 -4.23
C ALA A 49 4.12 4.72 -4.01
N LEU A 50 3.35 3.67 -4.27
CA LEU A 50 3.82 2.30 -4.19
C LEU A 50 4.96 1.99 -5.16
N GLN A 51 4.94 2.54 -6.39
CA GLN A 51 6.05 2.40 -7.33
C GLN A 51 7.34 3.03 -6.82
N GLN A 52 7.26 4.25 -6.26
CA GLN A 52 8.42 4.92 -5.68
C GLN A 52 8.99 4.16 -4.48
N LEU A 53 8.12 3.57 -3.66
CA LEU A 53 8.53 2.75 -2.53
C LEU A 53 9.18 1.44 -2.98
N HIS A 54 8.66 0.80 -4.04
CA HIS A 54 9.22 -0.44 -4.58
C HIS A 54 10.61 -0.24 -5.21
N ALA A 55 10.91 0.95 -5.74
CA ALA A 55 12.22 1.26 -6.29
C ALA A 55 13.35 1.31 -5.23
N GLN A 56 13.01 1.27 -3.94
CA GLN A 56 14.01 1.26 -2.87
C GLN A 56 14.61 -0.14 -2.71
N PRO A 57 15.95 -0.26 -2.51
CA PRO A 57 16.63 -1.54 -2.44
C PRO A 57 16.32 -2.35 -1.17
N THR A 58 15.71 -1.71 -0.16
CA THR A 58 15.40 -2.36 1.12
C THR A 58 13.91 -2.67 1.23
N PRO A 59 13.54 -3.95 1.45
CA PRO A 59 12.15 -4.30 1.72
C PRO A 59 11.70 -3.60 3.00
N THR A 60 10.62 -2.81 2.90
CA THR A 60 10.08 -2.02 4.01
C THR A 60 8.64 -2.43 4.27
N ILE A 61 8.29 -2.67 5.53
CA ILE A 61 6.90 -2.86 5.96
C ILE A 61 6.25 -1.49 6.06
N ILE A 62 5.16 -1.31 5.34
CA ILE A 62 4.47 -0.03 5.23
C ILE A 62 3.00 -0.23 5.59
N TRP A 63 2.51 0.62 6.47
CA TRP A 63 1.09 0.73 6.79
C TRP A 63 0.46 1.79 5.88
N ILE A 64 -0.64 1.43 5.23
CA ILE A 64 -1.37 2.26 4.26
C ILE A 64 -2.84 2.17 4.62
N ASP A 65 -3.44 3.27 5.05
CA ASP A 65 -4.85 3.32 5.49
C ASP A 65 -5.82 2.70 4.46
N ALA A 66 -5.68 3.06 3.18
CA ALA A 66 -6.52 2.59 2.08
C ALA A 66 -6.46 1.07 1.82
N LEU A 67 -5.48 0.37 2.39
CA LEU A 67 -5.35 -1.09 2.28
C LEU A 67 -5.53 -1.81 3.62
N CYS A 68 -5.24 -1.13 4.73
CA CYS A 68 -5.19 -1.74 6.06
C CYS A 68 -6.38 -1.40 6.96
N ILE A 69 -7.22 -0.42 6.59
CA ILE A 69 -8.46 -0.10 7.28
C ILE A 69 -9.63 -0.70 6.49
N ASN A 70 -10.44 -1.53 7.15
CA ASN A 70 -11.66 -2.15 6.61
C ASN A 70 -12.62 -1.13 5.99
#